data_AF-A0A7G3GEG5-F1
#
_entry.id   AF-A0A7G3GEG5-F1
#
_cell.length_a   1.000
_cell.length_b   1.000
_cell.length_c   1.000
_cell.angle_alpha   90.00
_cell.angle_beta   90.00
_cell.angle_gamma   90.00
#
_symmetry.space_group_name_H-M   'P 1'
#
loop_
_entity.id
_entity.type
_entity.pdbx_description
1 polymer ?
#
loop_
_entity_poly.entity_id
_entity_poly.type
_entity_poly.pdbx_seq_one_letter_code
_entity_poly.pdbx_strand_id
1 'polypeptide(L)'
;MLERFSRRLMRKYADQYYFGEPVIADDGVEYNLYFSAYNDALPAWRYPDLTAHAEYLAKIIDTTLTQEMRKEAHFLKANDQARSAIKQFLEAPDNELDGIIRSIRQNGNALSNQLCKRYPIFAENAGIGERLVDVVRQAFGD
;
A
#
# COMPACT_ATOMS: atom_id res chain seq x y z
N MET A 1 0.75 18.38 -0.20
CA MET A 1 0.84 18.67 1.25
C MET A 1 2.23 19.14 1.65
N LEU A 2 3.28 18.34 1.43
CA LEU A 2 4.67 18.74 1.69
C LEU A 2 5.03 20.12 1.11
N GLU A 3 4.55 20.42 -0.09
CA GLU A 3 4.80 21.72 -0.74
C GLU A 3 4.22 22.93 0.00
N ARG A 4 3.25 22.75 0.91
CA ARG A 4 2.54 23.88 1.54
C ARG A 4 3.46 24.73 2.41
N PHE A 5 4.39 24.08 3.11
CA PHE A 5 5.43 24.74 3.90
C PHE A 5 6.67 25.00 3.03
N SER A 6 7.21 23.95 2.38
CA SER A 6 8.50 24.03 1.69
C SER A 6 8.51 25.01 0.51
N ARG A 7 7.44 25.09 -0.29
CA ARG A 7 7.40 25.99 -1.46
C ARG A 7 7.50 27.46 -1.06
N ARG A 8 6.83 27.86 0.02
CA ARG A 8 6.87 29.24 0.53
C ARG A 8 8.23 29.56 1.12
N LEU A 9 8.78 28.63 1.89
CA LEU A 9 10.11 28.74 2.47
C LEU A 9 11.18 28.92 1.39
N MET A 10 11.21 28.02 0.40
CA MET A 10 12.17 28.07 -0.71
C MET A 10 12.01 29.32 -1.56
N ARG A 11 10.78 29.79 -1.78
CA ARG A 11 10.54 31.05 -2.51
C ARG A 11 11.04 32.26 -1.72
N LYS A 12 10.83 32.30 -0.39
CA LYS A 12 11.26 33.42 0.46
C LYS A 12 12.79 33.54 0.49
N TYR A 13 13.50 32.42 0.47
CA TYR A 13 14.96 32.38 0.59
C TYR A 13 15.67 32.04 -0.71
N ALA A 14 15.02 32.22 -1.87
CA ALA A 14 15.55 31.78 -3.17
C ALA A 14 16.91 32.43 -3.53
N ASP A 15 17.16 33.63 -3.02
CA ASP A 15 18.38 34.42 -3.17
C ASP A 15 19.35 34.29 -1.96
N GLN A 16 18.95 33.54 -0.94
CA GLN A 16 19.69 33.37 0.31
C GLN A 16 20.35 31.99 0.44
N TYR A 17 20.38 31.23 -0.65
CA TYR A 17 21.15 30.00 -0.74
C TYR A 17 21.80 29.83 -2.10
N TYR A 18 22.91 29.10 -2.12
CA TYR A 18 23.54 28.64 -3.34
C TYR A 18 24.24 27.31 -3.10
N PHE A 19 24.53 26.59 -4.19
CA PHE A 19 25.39 25.41 -4.15
C PHE A 19 26.78 25.79 -4.67
N GLY A 20 27.82 25.51 -3.88
CA GLY A 20 29.21 25.80 -4.21
C GLY A 20 30.07 24.55 -4.29
N GLU A 21 31.38 24.72 -4.12
CA GLU A 21 32.31 23.60 -3.99
C GLU A 21 32.04 22.81 -2.70
N PRO A 22 32.15 21.47 -2.71
CA PRO A 22 31.95 20.68 -1.50
C PRO A 22 33.01 20.96 -0.44
N VAL A 23 32.58 21.06 0.82
CA VAL A 23 33.43 21.25 2.00
C VAL A 23 33.10 20.18 3.03
N ILE A 24 34.13 19.66 3.69
CA ILE A 24 33.99 18.73 4.80
C ILE A 24 33.86 19.56 6.08
N ALA A 25 32.75 19.40 6.81
CA ALA A 25 32.54 20.06 8.10
C ALA A 25 33.30 19.36 9.23
N ASP A 26 33.30 19.96 10.42
CA ASP A 26 34.00 19.44 11.61
C ASP A 26 33.47 18.07 12.06
N ASP A 27 32.23 17.72 11.72
CA ASP A 27 31.60 16.42 11.98
C ASP A 27 31.90 15.36 10.90
N GLY A 28 32.71 15.70 9.90
CA GLY A 28 33.07 14.84 8.76
C GLY A 28 32.00 14.77 7.67
N VAL A 29 30.89 15.50 7.78
CA VAL A 29 29.85 15.55 6.76
C VAL A 29 30.28 16.48 5.63
N GLU A 30 30.26 15.96 4.41
CA GLU A 30 30.45 16.76 3.20
C GLU A 30 29.16 17.51 2.86
N TYR A 31 29.26 18.82 2.65
CA TYR A 31 28.16 19.65 2.21
C TYR A 31 28.61 20.65 1.15
N ASN A 32 27.70 21.02 0.27
CA ASN A 32 27.92 22.05 -0.75
C ASN A 32 26.80 23.11 -0.77
N LEU A 33 25.83 23.02 0.16
CA LEU A 33 24.75 23.99 0.32
C LEU A 33 25.20 25.10 1.27
N TYR A 34 25.18 26.33 0.77
CA TYR A 34 25.46 27.53 1.54
C TYR A 34 24.15 28.30 1.74
N PHE A 35 23.89 28.74 2.96
CA PHE A 35 22.71 29.52 3.33
C PHE A 35 23.12 30.76 4.12
N SER A 36 22.54 31.92 3.84
CA SER A 36 22.95 33.20 4.47
C SER A 36 21.93 33.73 5.49
N ALA A 37 20.69 33.25 5.46
CA ALA A 37 19.58 33.82 6.23
C ALA A 37 19.22 33.01 7.51
N TYR A 38 20.20 32.36 8.14
CA TYR A 38 19.98 31.43 9.28
C TYR A 38 19.12 32.06 10.39
N ASN A 39 19.42 33.29 10.82
CA ASN A 39 18.68 33.97 11.89
C ASN A 39 17.22 34.22 11.52
N ASP A 40 16.93 34.58 10.27
CA ASP A 40 15.56 34.85 9.81
C ASP A 40 14.77 33.55 9.57
N ALA A 41 15.44 32.48 9.10
CA ALA A 41 14.81 31.17 8.87
C ALA A 41 14.63 30.34 10.14
N LEU A 42 15.38 30.65 11.21
CA LEU A 42 15.41 29.88 12.45
C LEU A 42 14.03 29.59 13.05
N PRO A 43 13.07 30.54 13.14
CA PRO A 43 11.74 30.25 13.66
C PRO A 43 10.98 29.22 12.81
N ALA A 44 11.11 29.29 11.48
CA ALA A 44 10.43 28.38 10.57
C ALA A 44 11.00 26.95 10.66
N TRP A 45 12.30 26.80 10.92
CA TRP A 45 12.91 25.48 11.13
C TRP A 45 12.68 24.93 12.53
N ARG A 46 12.67 25.78 13.55
CA ARG A 46 12.49 25.37 14.94
C ARG A 46 11.04 25.03 15.28
N TYR A 47 10.11 25.79 14.70
CA TYR A 47 8.67 25.66 14.94
C TYR A 47 7.88 25.75 13.62
N PRO A 48 8.07 24.79 12.69
CA PRO A 48 7.32 24.80 11.45
C PRO A 48 5.82 24.63 11.73
N ASP A 49 4.98 25.44 11.09
CA ASP A 49 3.54 25.21 11.07
C ASP A 49 3.23 23.98 10.21
N LEU A 50 3.07 22.85 10.88
CA LEU A 50 2.72 21.57 10.28
C LEU A 50 1.24 21.23 10.47
N THR A 51 0.39 22.19 10.83
CA THR A 51 -1.05 21.96 11.10
C THR A 51 -1.72 21.18 9.98
N ALA A 52 -1.52 21.61 8.73
CA ALA A 52 -2.08 20.91 7.59
C ALA A 52 -1.60 19.44 7.52
N HIS A 53 -0.32 19.19 7.79
CA HIS A 53 0.26 17.83 7.77
C HIS A 53 -0.39 16.92 8.82
N ALA A 54 -0.58 17.44 10.03
CA ALA A 54 -1.26 16.73 11.10
C ALA A 54 -2.74 16.44 10.74
N GLU A 55 -3.47 17.41 10.19
CA GLU A 55 -4.86 17.23 9.76
C GLU A 55 -5.02 16.15 8.69
N TYR A 56 -4.15 16.14 7.69
CA TYR A 56 -4.16 15.11 6.66
C TYR A 56 -3.83 13.74 7.24
N LEU A 57 -2.81 13.64 8.09
CA LEU A 57 -2.46 12.37 8.72
C LEU A 57 -3.63 11.85 9.55
N ALA A 58 -4.29 12.72 10.31
CA ALA A 58 -5.49 12.37 11.07
C ALA A 58 -6.62 11.85 10.15
N LYS A 59 -6.85 12.51 9.01
CA LYS A 59 -7.83 12.04 8.01
C LYS A 59 -7.47 10.67 7.44
N ILE A 60 -6.19 10.42 7.16
CA ILE A 60 -5.72 9.12 6.67
C ILE A 60 -5.93 8.03 7.73
N ILE A 61 -5.60 8.31 8.98
CA ILE A 61 -5.82 7.39 10.10
C ILE A 61 -7.31 7.07 10.23
N ASP A 62 -8.17 8.08 10.26
CA ASP A 62 -9.62 7.91 10.35
C ASP A 62 -10.17 7.06 9.19
N THR A 63 -9.78 7.37 7.95
CA THR A 63 -10.18 6.60 6.76
C THR A 63 -9.71 5.14 6.87
N THR A 64 -8.48 4.92 7.33
CA THR A 64 -7.91 3.58 7.47
C THR A 64 -8.67 2.77 8.51
N LEU A 65 -8.94 3.35 9.68
CA LEU A 65 -9.65 2.67 10.77
C LEU A 65 -11.11 2.38 10.42
N THR A 66 -11.81 3.34 9.80
CA THR A 66 -13.26 3.25 9.58
C THR A 66 -13.62 2.45 8.34
N GLN A 67 -12.81 2.51 7.29
CA GLN A 67 -13.11 1.92 5.99
C GLN A 67 -12.15 0.79 5.63
N GLU A 68 -10.86 1.06 5.56
CA GLU A 68 -9.89 0.12 4.97
C GLU A 68 -9.68 -1.12 5.86
N MET A 69 -9.51 -0.94 7.17
CA MET A 69 -9.38 -2.07 8.10
C MET A 69 -10.63 -2.92 8.17
N ARG A 70 -11.81 -2.30 8.02
CA ARG A 70 -13.08 -3.05 7.95
C ARG A 70 -13.09 -3.93 6.69
N LYS A 71 -12.81 -3.34 5.51
CA LYS A 71 -12.73 -4.08 4.25
C LYS A 71 -11.70 -5.21 4.32
N GLU A 72 -10.54 -4.94 4.91
CA GLU A 72 -9.47 -5.92 5.08
C GLU A 72 -9.91 -7.06 6.00
N ALA A 73 -10.57 -6.76 7.13
CA ALA A 73 -11.09 -7.79 8.03
C ALA A 73 -12.14 -8.69 7.33
N HIS A 74 -13.04 -8.11 6.54
CA HIS A 74 -13.99 -8.89 5.74
C HIS A 74 -13.26 -9.75 4.70
N PHE A 75 -12.27 -9.19 4.01
CA PHE A 75 -11.46 -9.93 3.04
C PHE A 75 -10.75 -11.12 3.68
N LEU A 76 -10.07 -10.93 4.83
CA LEU A 76 -9.35 -12.00 5.52
C LEU A 76 -10.30 -13.11 5.96
N LYS A 77 -11.46 -12.75 6.54
CA LYS A 77 -12.49 -13.71 6.93
C LYS A 77 -13.01 -14.52 5.73
N ALA A 78 -13.36 -13.84 4.64
CA ALA A 78 -13.84 -14.48 3.42
C ALA A 78 -12.76 -15.38 2.78
N ASN A 79 -11.50 -14.94 2.80
CA ASN A 79 -10.38 -15.72 2.28
C ASN A 79 -10.18 -17.00 3.10
N ASP A 80 -10.19 -16.91 4.43
CA ASP A 80 -10.08 -18.08 5.31
C ASP A 80 -11.26 -19.05 5.11
N GLN A 81 -12.48 -18.53 4.98
CA GLN A 81 -13.67 -19.35 4.68
C GLN A 81 -13.54 -20.09 3.35
N ALA A 82 -13.13 -19.39 2.28
CA ALA A 82 -12.87 -20.00 0.98
C ALA A 82 -11.78 -21.08 1.10
N ARG A 83 -10.66 -20.76 1.76
CA ARG A 83 -9.53 -21.68 1.93
C ARG A 83 -9.97 -22.95 2.66
N SER A 84 -10.68 -22.82 3.79
CA SER A 84 -11.19 -23.94 4.57
C SER A 84 -12.17 -24.81 3.78
N ALA A 85 -13.04 -24.21 2.97
CA ALA A 85 -14.00 -24.94 2.14
C ALA A 85 -13.31 -25.66 0.96
N ILE A 86 -12.32 -25.05 0.32
CA ILE A 86 -11.54 -25.68 -0.75
C ILE A 86 -10.76 -26.90 -0.22
N LYS A 87 -10.18 -26.79 0.98
CA LYS A 87 -9.47 -27.90 1.64
C LYS A 87 -10.32 -29.15 1.89
N GLN A 88 -11.66 -29.05 1.84
CA GLN A 88 -12.54 -30.21 1.98
C GLN A 88 -12.49 -31.15 0.76
N PHE A 89 -11.99 -30.68 -0.39
CA PHE A 89 -11.97 -31.47 -1.63
C PHE A 89 -10.70 -31.29 -2.48
N LEU A 90 -9.79 -30.39 -2.09
CA LEU A 90 -8.51 -30.16 -2.74
C LEU A 90 -7.41 -30.01 -1.68
N GLU A 91 -6.46 -30.95 -1.66
CA GLU A 91 -5.26 -30.84 -0.82
C GLU A 91 -4.22 -29.97 -1.51
N ALA A 92 -3.92 -28.81 -0.91
CA ALA A 92 -2.87 -27.92 -1.36
C ALA A 92 -2.35 -27.04 -0.20
N PRO A 93 -1.11 -26.54 -0.28
CA PRO A 93 -0.60 -25.53 0.64
C PRO A 93 -1.41 -24.23 0.63
N ASP A 94 -1.49 -23.55 1.77
CA ASP A 94 -2.31 -22.33 1.96
C ASP A 94 -1.97 -21.23 0.95
N ASN A 95 -0.67 -21.02 0.67
CA ASN A 95 -0.21 -20.02 -0.30
C ASN A 95 -0.65 -20.32 -1.73
N GLU A 96 -0.78 -21.61 -2.10
CA GLU A 96 -1.31 -22.00 -3.41
C GLU A 96 -2.82 -21.73 -3.49
N LEU A 97 -3.56 -22.09 -2.44
CA LEU A 97 -4.99 -21.82 -2.33
C LEU A 97 -5.28 -20.32 -2.37
N ASP A 98 -4.51 -19.49 -1.69
CA ASP A 98 -4.64 -18.03 -1.75
C ASP A 98 -4.39 -17.49 -3.17
N GLY A 99 -3.40 -18.07 -3.88
CA GLY A 99 -3.14 -17.75 -5.27
C GLY A 99 -4.31 -18.12 -6.20
N ILE A 100 -4.93 -19.28 -5.98
CA ILE A 100 -6.12 -19.75 -6.70
C ILE A 100 -7.32 -18.83 -6.43
N ILE A 101 -7.64 -18.57 -5.16
CA ILE A 101 -8.73 -17.70 -4.73
C ILE A 101 -8.56 -16.31 -5.36
N ARG A 102 -7.36 -15.73 -5.24
CA ARG A 102 -7.03 -14.43 -5.83
C ARG A 102 -7.23 -14.43 -7.34
N SER A 103 -6.75 -15.46 -8.04
CA SER A 103 -6.88 -15.58 -9.50
C SER A 103 -8.35 -15.62 -9.94
N ILE A 104 -9.19 -16.41 -9.26
CA ILE A 104 -10.63 -16.50 -9.55
C ILE A 104 -11.32 -15.15 -9.33
N ARG A 105 -11.03 -14.47 -8.21
CA ARG A 105 -11.64 -13.17 -7.89
C ARG A 105 -11.24 -12.08 -8.86
N GLN A 106 -9.96 -12.01 -9.23
CA GLN A 106 -9.46 -11.05 -10.21
C GLN A 106 -10.01 -11.31 -11.62
N ASN A 107 -10.39 -12.54 -11.92
CA ASN A 107 -11.00 -12.94 -13.18
C ASN A 107 -12.55 -12.96 -13.11
N GLY A 108 -13.16 -12.11 -12.29
CA GLY A 108 -14.61 -11.94 -12.25
C GLY A 108 -15.40 -13.14 -11.73
N ASN A 109 -14.83 -13.89 -10.77
CA ASN A 109 -15.39 -15.15 -10.25
C ASN A 109 -15.50 -16.24 -11.34
N ALA A 110 -14.44 -16.40 -12.12
CA ALA A 110 -14.31 -17.44 -13.14
C ALA A 110 -12.88 -17.99 -13.19
N LEU A 111 -12.71 -19.22 -13.68
CA LEU A 111 -11.38 -19.80 -13.90
C LEU A 111 -10.68 -19.10 -15.07
N SER A 112 -9.44 -18.67 -14.86
CA SER A 112 -8.63 -18.10 -15.93
C SER A 112 -7.93 -19.18 -16.74
N ASN A 113 -7.67 -18.92 -18.03
CA ASN A 113 -6.91 -19.84 -18.88
C ASN A 113 -5.51 -20.13 -18.31
N GLN A 114 -4.89 -19.16 -17.64
CA GLN A 114 -3.60 -19.36 -16.97
C GLN A 114 -3.71 -20.28 -15.76
N LEU A 115 -4.78 -20.15 -14.97
CA LEU A 115 -5.03 -21.01 -13.82
C LEU A 115 -5.26 -22.46 -14.25
N CYS A 116 -6.07 -22.68 -15.28
CA CYS A 116 -6.31 -24.01 -15.84
C CYS A 116 -5.05 -24.64 -16.47
N LYS A 117 -4.15 -23.84 -17.05
CA LYS A 117 -2.85 -24.34 -17.52
C LYS A 117 -1.94 -24.77 -16.37
N ARG A 118 -1.94 -24.02 -15.27
CA ARG A 118 -1.13 -24.32 -14.09
C ARG A 118 -1.67 -25.51 -13.31
N TYR A 119 -2.98 -25.67 -13.27
CA TYR A 119 -3.67 -26.77 -12.60
C TYR A 119 -4.65 -27.44 -13.57
N PRO A 120 -4.18 -28.37 -14.42
CA PRO A 120 -5.00 -29.04 -15.43
C PRO A 120 -6.23 -29.75 -14.87
N ILE A 121 -6.17 -30.20 -13.61
CA ILE A 121 -7.28 -30.86 -12.91
C ILE A 121 -8.57 -30.03 -12.90
N PHE A 122 -8.48 -28.69 -12.92
CA PHE A 122 -9.66 -27.82 -12.98
C PHE A 122 -10.33 -27.80 -14.36
N ALA A 123 -9.59 -28.11 -15.43
CA ALA A 123 -10.11 -28.22 -16.79
C ALA A 123 -10.52 -29.67 -17.13
N GLU A 124 -9.78 -30.65 -16.62
CA GLU A 124 -10.03 -32.08 -16.84
C GLU A 124 -11.24 -32.58 -16.04
N ASN A 125 -11.51 -31.99 -14.88
CA ASN A 125 -12.66 -32.30 -14.04
C ASN A 125 -13.51 -31.05 -13.79
N ALA A 126 -14.49 -30.84 -14.69
CA ALA A 126 -15.39 -29.68 -14.65
C ALA A 126 -16.09 -29.51 -13.29
N GLY A 127 -16.45 -30.61 -12.61
CA GLY A 127 -17.11 -30.56 -11.31
C GLY A 127 -16.24 -29.96 -10.20
N ILE A 128 -14.92 -30.16 -10.24
CA ILE A 128 -13.99 -29.53 -9.27
C ILE A 128 -13.85 -28.03 -9.58
N GLY A 129 -13.71 -27.68 -10.86
CA GLY A 129 -13.58 -26.29 -11.29
C GLY A 129 -14.80 -25.44 -10.96
N GLU A 130 -16.01 -25.94 -11.21
CA GLU A 130 -17.27 -25.27 -10.85
C GLU A 130 -17.40 -25.11 -9.33
N ARG A 131 -17.15 -26.18 -8.58
CA ARG A 131 -17.20 -26.14 -7.10
C ARG A 131 -16.21 -25.14 -6.52
N LEU A 132 -15.02 -25.03 -7.11
CA LEU A 132 -14.00 -24.06 -6.71
C LEU A 132 -14.50 -22.62 -6.86
N VAL A 133 -15.09 -22.30 -8.02
CA VAL A 133 -15.68 -20.98 -8.29
C VAL A 133 -16.84 -20.69 -7.35
N ASP A 134 -17.72 -21.66 -7.11
CA ASP A 134 -18.88 -21.50 -6.24
C ASP A 134 -18.49 -21.24 -4.78
N VAL A 135 -17.52 -21.99 -4.25
CA VAL A 135 -17.01 -21.79 -2.90
C VAL A 135 -16.39 -20.41 -2.75
N VAL A 136 -15.58 -19.96 -3.72
CA VAL A 136 -15.01 -18.61 -3.71
C VAL A 136 -16.11 -17.55 -3.79
N ARG A 137 -17.11 -17.74 -4.66
CA ARG A 137 -18.23 -16.80 -4.78
C ARG A 137 -19.06 -16.71 -3.50
N GLN A 138 -19.31 -17.84 -2.83
CA GLN A 138 -20.06 -17.87 -1.58
C GLN A 138 -19.30 -17.23 -0.43
N ALA A 139 -18.00 -17.52 -0.28
CA ALA A 139 -17.20 -17.00 0.83
C ALA A 139 -16.98 -15.48 0.75
N PHE A 140 -16.84 -14.94 -0.46
CA PHE A 140 -16.76 -13.50 -0.71
C PHE A 140 -18.13 -12.88 -1.02
N GLY A 141 -19.20 -13.67 -0.89
CA GLY A 141 -20.57 -13.23 -1.01
C GLY A 141 -21.07 -12.74 0.35
N ASP A 142 -21.04 -11.43 0.53
CA ASP A 142 -21.91 -10.66 1.43
C ASP A 142 -22.71 -9.67 0.56
#